data_AF-A0A0Q9X964-F1
#
_entry.id   AF-A0A0Q9X964-F1
#
_cell.length_a   1.000
_cell.length_b   1.000
_cell.length_c   1.000
_cell.angle_alpha   90.00
_cell.angle_beta   90.00
_cell.angle_gamma   90.00
#
_symmetry.space_group_name_H-M   'P 1'
#
loop_
_entity.id
_entity.type
_entity.pdbx_description
1 polymer ?
#
loop_
_entity_poly.entity_id
_entity_poly.type
_entity_poly.pdbx_seq_one_letter_code
_entity_poly.pdbx_strand_id
1 'polypeptide(L)'
;MPRKKQKVDTLEEIETTIKLLCDQSNNHMKVREYYKALKGYNKALELNNTDINALISRSKCYLLLGEASKALQDAETALAEDKNNIRAIYQKAESLYYLGQFEQSLMFFHRGLRARPELALFRLGVQKTQEAIENTIGTKTRANQPSATAKSGVSRKSGDNTPKSQAQSQSQPGRQRATKADLERRNARKLLGELCVDKEYLEKLLLHPDLIRADTNTENISALAKEAVCFLNKRQEFWRQQRPCTALPNHKNLPNDAIPKWF
;
A
#
# COMPACT_ATOMS: atom_id res chain seq x y z
N MET A 1 20.22 50.22 -14.31
CA MET A 1 19.21 49.33 -13.68
C MET A 1 19.76 47.91 -13.60
N PRO A 2 20.01 47.38 -12.39
CA PRO A 2 19.83 45.93 -12.19
C PRO A 2 19.18 45.62 -10.83
N ARG A 3 17.95 45.10 -10.82
CA ARG A 3 17.23 44.66 -9.60
C ARG A 3 16.80 43.18 -9.63
N LYS A 4 17.49 42.33 -10.41
CA LYS A 4 17.13 40.90 -10.54
C LYS A 4 18.03 39.91 -9.77
N LYS A 5 19.15 40.33 -9.16
CA LYS A 5 20.04 39.43 -8.38
C LYS A 5 19.55 39.15 -6.94
N GLN A 6 19.00 40.17 -6.27
CA GLN A 6 18.65 40.10 -4.84
C GLN A 6 17.65 39.00 -4.43
N LYS A 7 16.77 38.55 -5.33
CA LYS A 7 15.74 37.55 -4.99
C LYS A 7 16.28 36.11 -4.98
N VAL A 8 17.32 35.85 -5.78
CA VAL A 8 17.97 34.53 -5.85
C VAL A 8 18.86 34.33 -4.63
N ASP A 9 19.62 35.36 -4.26
CA ASP A 9 20.46 35.37 -3.06
C ASP A 9 19.63 35.03 -1.79
N THR A 10 18.43 35.62 -1.65
CA THR A 10 17.55 35.34 -0.51
C THR A 10 16.99 33.92 -0.47
N LEU A 11 16.76 33.28 -1.62
CA LEU A 11 16.21 31.92 -1.68
C LEU A 11 17.28 30.88 -1.30
N GLU A 12 18.50 31.06 -1.79
CA GLU A 12 19.65 30.22 -1.43
C GLU A 12 20.02 30.41 0.05
N GLU A 13 19.94 31.63 0.58
CA GLU A 13 20.08 31.91 2.01
C GLU A 13 19.03 31.20 2.87
N ILE A 14 17.77 31.15 2.42
CA ILE A 14 16.70 30.42 3.12
C ILE A 14 16.98 28.92 3.09
N GLU A 15 17.35 28.35 1.93
CA GLU A 15 17.65 26.92 1.80
C GLU A 15 18.86 26.49 2.65
N THR A 16 19.91 27.31 2.68
CA THR A 16 21.08 27.05 3.53
C THR A 16 20.74 27.17 5.01
N THR A 17 19.89 28.12 5.39
CA THR A 17 19.39 28.25 6.77
C THR A 17 18.56 27.04 7.19
N ILE A 18 17.68 26.54 6.32
CA ILE A 18 16.90 25.31 6.55
C ILE A 18 17.84 24.12 6.78
N LYS A 19 18.83 23.93 5.90
CA LYS A 19 19.83 22.85 6.04
C LYS A 19 20.56 22.95 7.37
N LEU A 20 21.02 24.15 7.75
CA LEU A 20 21.69 24.38 9.03
C LEU A 20 20.81 24.03 10.23
N LEU A 21 19.55 24.47 10.24
CA LEU A 21 18.59 24.16 11.29
C LEU A 21 18.33 22.65 11.39
N CYS A 22 18.20 21.98 10.25
CA CYS A 22 18.04 20.53 10.18
C CYS A 22 19.29 19.81 10.72
N ASP A 23 20.50 20.27 10.39
CA ASP A 23 21.74 19.67 10.88
C ASP A 23 21.94 19.86 12.40
N GLN A 24 21.63 21.04 12.93
CA GLN A 24 21.59 21.28 14.37
C GLN A 24 20.57 20.37 15.06
N SER A 25 19.38 20.25 14.49
CA SER A 25 18.32 19.37 15.00
C SER A 25 18.73 17.90 14.97
N ASN A 26 19.42 17.47 13.90
CA ASN A 26 19.99 16.13 13.78
C ASN A 26 21.05 15.86 14.86
N ASN A 27 21.83 16.86 15.26
CA ASN A 27 22.75 16.72 16.38
C ASN A 27 22.02 16.56 17.72
N HIS A 28 20.94 17.33 17.96
CA HIS A 28 20.08 17.11 19.12
C HIS A 28 19.44 15.71 19.12
N MET A 29 19.05 15.19 17.95
CA MET A 29 18.55 13.81 17.81
C MET A 29 19.60 12.76 18.24
N LYS A 30 20.88 12.97 17.89
CA LYS A 30 21.98 12.07 18.30
C LYS A 30 22.20 12.06 19.82
N VAL A 31 22.03 13.22 20.46
CA VAL A 31 22.13 13.38 21.93
C VAL A 31 20.82 12.97 22.64
N ARG A 32 19.81 12.47 21.91
CA ARG A 32 18.47 12.08 22.40
C ARG A 32 17.64 13.24 22.97
N GLU A 33 17.98 14.47 22.64
CA GLU A 33 17.22 15.68 23.02
C GLU A 33 16.08 15.94 22.03
N TYR A 34 15.10 15.03 21.96
CA TYR A 34 14.08 15.03 20.92
C TYR A 34 13.21 16.30 20.90
N TYR A 35 12.84 16.85 22.05
CA TYR A 35 12.05 18.10 22.10
C TYR A 35 12.82 19.31 21.56
N LYS A 36 14.14 19.37 21.74
CA LYS A 36 14.97 20.45 21.18
C LYS A 36 15.11 20.27 19.66
N ALA A 37 15.34 19.03 19.20
CA ALA A 37 15.35 18.71 17.78
C ALA A 37 14.02 19.10 17.10
N LEU A 38 12.89 18.78 17.74
CA LEU A 38 11.57 19.11 17.23
C LEU A 38 11.37 20.61 17.03
N LYS A 39 11.82 21.43 18.00
CA LYS A 39 11.80 22.89 17.87
C LYS A 39 12.60 23.38 16.67
N GLY A 40 13.78 22.80 16.42
CA GLY A 40 14.60 23.17 15.28
C GLY A 40 13.98 22.76 13.94
N TYR A 41 13.38 21.57 13.84
CA TYR A 41 12.63 21.16 12.65
C TYR A 41 11.39 22.03 12.41
N ASN A 42 10.68 22.43 13.46
CA ASN A 42 9.54 23.34 13.31
C ASN A 42 9.98 24.68 12.74
N LYS A 43 11.09 25.27 13.24
CA LYS A 43 11.66 26.50 12.67
C LYS A 43 12.07 26.33 11.21
N ALA A 44 12.65 25.19 10.85
CA ALA A 44 13.00 24.90 9.45
C ALA A 44 11.74 24.88 8.56
N LEU A 45 10.65 24.27 9.05
CA LEU A 45 9.38 24.16 8.32
C LEU A 45 8.52 25.44 8.35
N GLU A 46 8.78 26.36 9.29
CA GLU A 46 8.24 27.73 9.25
C GLU A 46 8.83 28.53 8.09
N LEU A 47 10.09 28.29 7.73
CA LEU A 47 10.75 28.92 6.57
C LEU A 47 10.29 28.29 5.25
N ASN A 48 10.18 26.96 5.20
CA ASN A 48 9.64 26.24 4.06
C ASN A 48 8.84 25.01 4.52
N ASN A 49 7.51 25.08 4.39
CA ASN A 49 6.61 24.02 4.87
C ASN A 49 6.63 22.74 4.02
N THR A 50 7.22 22.77 2.82
CA THR A 50 7.31 21.61 1.91
C THR A 50 8.70 20.99 1.84
N ASP A 51 9.66 21.40 2.69
CA ASP A 51 10.99 20.79 2.67
C ASP A 51 10.94 19.31 3.08
N ILE A 52 11.16 18.43 2.10
CA ILE A 52 11.04 16.97 2.25
C ILE A 52 11.99 16.43 3.33
N ASN A 53 13.22 16.96 3.40
CA ASN A 53 14.21 16.47 4.36
C ASN A 53 13.85 16.84 5.81
N ALA A 54 13.37 18.05 6.03
CA ALA A 54 12.87 18.52 7.31
C ALA A 54 11.63 17.72 7.73
N LEU A 55 10.66 17.50 6.83
CA LEU A 55 9.46 16.69 7.09
C LEU A 55 9.82 15.25 7.48
N ILE A 56 10.71 14.59 6.74
CA ILE A 56 11.17 13.22 7.04
C ILE A 56 11.89 13.14 8.40
N SER A 57 12.72 14.13 8.71
CA SER A 57 13.49 14.19 9.95
C SER A 57 12.61 14.49 11.16
N ARG A 58 11.60 15.36 10.98
CA ARG A 58 10.59 15.64 11.99
C ARG A 58 9.67 14.45 12.24
N SER A 59 9.24 13.77 11.17
CA SER A 59 8.50 12.50 11.25
C SER A 59 9.25 11.48 12.11
N LYS A 60 10.56 11.31 11.87
CA LYS A 60 11.42 10.46 12.71
C LYS A 60 11.39 10.88 14.18
N CYS A 61 11.49 12.18 14.45
CA CYS A 61 11.48 12.74 15.79
C CYS A 61 10.14 12.44 16.50
N TYR A 62 9.02 12.63 15.80
CA TYR A 62 7.70 12.30 16.31
C TYR A 62 7.56 10.81 16.66
N LEU A 63 8.09 9.89 15.84
CA LEU A 63 8.10 8.47 16.18
C LEU A 63 8.87 8.17 17.47
N LEU A 64 10.02 8.81 17.67
CA LEU A 64 10.80 8.65 18.91
C LEU A 64 10.11 9.25 20.14
N LEU A 65 9.24 10.24 19.94
CA LEU A 65 8.38 10.83 20.97
C LEU A 65 7.08 10.04 21.19
N GLY A 66 6.82 8.99 20.40
CA GLY A 66 5.58 8.20 20.45
C GLY A 66 4.38 8.84 19.73
N GLU A 67 4.58 9.96 19.05
CA GLU A 67 3.53 10.69 18.33
C GLU A 67 3.37 10.20 16.88
N ALA A 68 3.02 8.91 16.71
CA ALA A 68 2.99 8.27 15.39
C ALA A 68 1.98 8.87 14.40
N SER A 69 0.89 9.48 14.88
CA SER A 69 -0.11 10.16 14.04
C SER A 69 0.47 11.41 13.36
N LYS A 70 1.22 12.24 14.08
CA LYS A 70 1.90 13.41 13.51
C LYS A 70 3.04 13.00 12.58
N ALA A 71 3.76 11.93 12.93
CA ALA A 71 4.78 11.36 12.07
C ALA A 71 4.21 10.91 10.71
N LEU A 72 3.01 10.30 10.71
CA LEU A 72 2.33 9.91 9.49
C LEU A 72 1.97 11.12 8.63
N GLN A 73 1.44 12.20 9.24
CA GLN A 73 1.10 13.43 8.51
C GLN A 73 2.33 14.01 7.80
N ASP A 74 3.46 14.11 8.49
CA ASP A 74 4.72 14.59 7.90
C ASP A 74 5.24 13.68 6.76
N ALA A 75 5.07 12.37 6.90
CA ALA A 75 5.46 11.44 5.84
C ALA A 75 4.52 11.54 4.62
N GLU A 76 3.24 11.85 4.84
CA GLU A 76 2.26 12.04 3.77
C GLU A 76 2.45 13.35 3.02
N THR A 77 2.76 14.44 3.71
CA THR A 77 3.11 15.72 3.07
C THR A 77 4.39 15.58 2.27
N ALA A 78 5.42 14.91 2.79
CA ALA A 78 6.65 14.63 2.05
C ALA A 78 6.40 13.80 0.76
N LEU A 79 5.47 12.83 0.81
CA LEU A 79 5.08 12.03 -0.35
C LEU A 79 4.13 12.75 -1.32
N ALA A 80 3.43 13.79 -0.88
CA ALA A 80 2.65 14.65 -1.75
C ALA A 80 3.58 15.46 -2.68
N GLU A 81 4.69 15.94 -2.13
CA GLU A 81 5.74 16.66 -2.86
C GLU A 81 6.56 15.73 -3.77
N ASP A 82 7.10 14.63 -3.21
CA ASP A 82 7.81 13.61 -3.98
C ASP A 82 7.25 12.21 -3.70
N LYS A 83 6.37 11.77 -4.61
CA LYS A 83 5.68 10.48 -4.54
C LYS A 83 6.62 9.28 -4.50
N ASN A 84 7.86 9.42 -5.00
CA ASN A 84 8.82 8.32 -5.13
C ASN A 84 9.98 8.44 -4.14
N ASN A 85 9.90 9.38 -3.19
CA ASN A 85 10.95 9.54 -2.19
C ASN A 85 11.04 8.30 -1.28
N ILE A 86 12.16 7.57 -1.41
CA ILE A 86 12.37 6.30 -0.70
C ILE A 86 12.35 6.49 0.82
N ARG A 87 12.91 7.59 1.32
CA ARG A 87 12.94 7.90 2.75
C ARG A 87 11.55 8.23 3.26
N ALA A 88 10.75 9.00 2.53
CA ALA A 88 9.37 9.30 2.92
C ALA A 88 8.48 8.05 2.89
N ILE A 89 8.65 7.16 1.90
CA ILE A 89 7.97 5.85 1.85
C ILE A 89 8.28 5.03 3.11
N TYR A 90 9.55 5.00 3.51
CA TYR A 90 9.97 4.32 4.73
C TYR A 90 9.33 4.93 5.99
N GLN A 91 9.36 6.25 6.14
CA GLN A 91 8.76 6.92 7.30
C GLN A 91 7.24 6.71 7.38
N LYS A 92 6.55 6.71 6.24
CA LYS A 92 5.12 6.39 6.20
C LYS A 92 4.88 4.95 6.66
N ALA A 93 5.68 3.99 6.19
CA ALA A 93 5.57 2.59 6.59
C ALA A 93 5.81 2.41 8.10
N GLU A 94 6.85 3.03 8.66
CA GLU A 94 7.11 2.99 10.11
C GLU A 94 5.98 3.66 10.91
N SER A 95 5.50 4.82 10.48
CA SER A 95 4.41 5.52 11.17
C SER A 95 3.13 4.68 11.21
N LEU A 96 2.78 4.04 10.09
CA LEU A 96 1.66 3.10 10.03
C LEU A 96 1.86 1.87 10.92
N TYR A 97 3.10 1.36 11.03
CA TYR A 97 3.43 0.26 11.93
C TYR A 97 3.14 0.65 13.39
N TYR A 98 3.62 1.82 13.83
CA TYR A 98 3.43 2.29 15.21
C TYR A 98 1.97 2.65 15.51
N LEU A 99 1.17 2.98 14.50
CA LEU A 99 -0.28 3.14 14.61
C LEU A 99 -1.06 1.81 14.63
N GLY A 100 -0.39 0.67 14.49
CA GLY A 100 -1.03 -0.66 14.43
C GLY A 100 -1.68 -0.99 13.08
N GLN A 101 -1.51 -0.15 12.06
CA GLN A 101 -2.05 -0.37 10.72
C GLN A 101 -1.09 -1.27 9.92
N PHE A 102 -0.92 -2.51 10.37
CA PHE A 102 0.14 -3.40 9.88
C PHE A 102 -0.01 -3.78 8.40
N GLU A 103 -1.24 -3.97 7.89
CA GLU A 103 -1.46 -4.27 6.47
C GLU A 103 -0.94 -3.14 5.57
N GLN A 104 -1.31 -1.88 5.88
CA GLN A 104 -0.85 -0.70 5.15
C GLN A 104 0.65 -0.50 5.27
N SER A 105 1.19 -0.70 6.47
CA SER A 105 2.64 -0.64 6.70
C SER A 105 3.40 -1.65 5.82
N LEU A 106 2.96 -2.92 5.80
CA LEU A 106 3.54 -4.00 4.99
C LEU A 106 3.53 -3.67 3.49
N MET A 107 2.41 -3.13 2.99
CA MET A 107 2.31 -2.67 1.61
C MET A 107 3.37 -1.61 1.27
N PHE A 108 3.54 -0.58 2.11
CA PHE A 108 4.54 0.46 1.88
C PHE A 108 5.97 -0.07 1.99
N PHE A 109 6.26 -1.00 2.90
CA PHE A 109 7.57 -1.65 2.95
C PHE A 109 7.86 -2.44 1.66
N HIS A 110 6.89 -3.18 1.12
CA HIS A 110 7.03 -3.83 -0.18
C HIS A 110 7.19 -2.85 -1.34
N ARG A 111 6.49 -1.71 -1.32
CA ARG A 111 6.65 -0.65 -2.31
C ARG A 111 8.08 -0.10 -2.29
N GLY A 112 8.63 0.14 -1.11
CA GLY A 112 10.03 0.53 -0.93
C GLY A 112 11.02 -0.52 -1.41
N LEU A 113 10.77 -1.80 -1.10
CA LEU A 113 11.61 -2.92 -1.55
C LEU A 113 11.64 -3.06 -3.07
N ARG A 114 10.53 -2.79 -3.77
CA ARG A 114 10.51 -2.77 -5.24
C ARG A 114 11.33 -1.63 -5.83
N ALA A 115 11.31 -0.48 -5.18
CA ALA A 115 12.04 0.69 -5.63
C ALA A 115 13.55 0.58 -5.33
N ARG A 116 13.92 -0.01 -4.18
CA ARG A 116 15.30 -0.25 -3.74
C ARG A 116 15.43 -1.61 -3.02
N PRO A 117 15.66 -2.72 -3.76
CA PRO A 117 15.76 -4.07 -3.18
C PRO A 117 16.96 -4.26 -2.24
N GLU A 118 18.04 -3.51 -2.47
CA GLU A 118 19.29 -3.59 -1.72
C GLU A 118 19.17 -3.08 -0.27
N LEU A 119 18.16 -2.26 0.00
CA LEU A 119 18.04 -1.56 1.27
C LEU A 119 17.43 -2.49 2.34
N ALA A 120 18.28 -3.03 3.19
CA ALA A 120 17.91 -4.00 4.24
C ALA A 120 16.78 -3.51 5.17
N LEU A 121 16.65 -2.19 5.36
CA LEU A 121 15.61 -1.54 6.15
C LEU A 121 14.20 -1.99 5.72
N PHE A 122 13.93 -2.09 4.41
CA PHE A 122 12.62 -2.52 3.91
C PHE A 122 12.37 -4.00 4.16
N ARG A 123 13.39 -4.85 4.02
CA ARG A 123 13.29 -6.29 4.29
C ARG A 123 12.99 -6.55 5.77
N LEU A 124 13.69 -5.84 6.65
CA LEU A 124 13.45 -5.88 8.09
C LEU A 124 12.04 -5.36 8.43
N GLY A 125 11.62 -4.25 7.81
CA GLY A 125 10.27 -3.72 7.95
C GLY A 125 9.20 -4.74 7.59
N VAL A 126 9.34 -5.40 6.42
CA VAL A 126 8.46 -6.50 5.98
C VAL A 126 8.38 -7.60 7.03
N GLN A 127 9.51 -8.12 7.50
CA GLN A 127 9.55 -9.18 8.51
C GLN A 127 8.83 -8.76 9.79
N LYS A 128 9.16 -7.56 10.31
CA LYS A 128 8.55 -7.01 11.53
C LYS A 128 7.04 -6.87 11.39
N THR A 129 6.55 -6.36 10.25
CA THR A 129 5.10 -6.25 10.00
C THR A 129 4.43 -7.60 9.85
N GLN A 130 5.06 -8.56 9.19
CA GLN A 130 4.54 -9.90 8.98
C GLN A 130 4.35 -10.61 10.33
N GLU A 131 5.37 -10.58 11.17
CA GLU A 131 5.33 -11.13 12.53
C GLU A 131 4.26 -10.43 13.38
N ALA A 132 4.13 -9.10 13.29
CA ALA A 132 3.08 -8.37 14.00
C ALA A 132 1.67 -8.83 13.56
N ILE A 133 1.44 -8.98 12.26
CA ILE A 133 0.17 -9.49 11.73
C ILE A 133 -0.12 -10.90 12.24
N GLU A 134 0.85 -11.80 12.12
CA GLU A 134 0.72 -13.20 12.57
C GLU A 134 0.43 -13.28 14.08
N ASN A 135 1.07 -12.43 14.88
CA ASN A 135 0.82 -12.33 16.30
C ASN A 135 -0.59 -11.78 16.62
N THR A 136 -1.08 -10.81 15.85
CA THR A 136 -2.45 -10.26 16.05
C THR A 136 -3.56 -11.24 15.66
N ILE A 137 -3.36 -12.03 14.60
CA ILE A 137 -4.33 -13.01 14.13
C ILE A 137 -4.32 -14.27 15.01
N GLY A 138 -3.19 -14.56 15.64
CA GLY A 138 -2.95 -15.80 16.39
C GLY A 138 -2.67 -16.94 15.41
N THR A 139 -1.50 -17.57 15.55
CA THR A 139 -1.11 -18.67 14.68
C THR A 139 -1.95 -19.93 14.97
N LYS A 140 -3.04 -20.13 14.23
CA LYS A 140 -3.72 -21.45 14.17
C LYS A 140 -2.94 -22.52 13.38
N THR A 141 -1.70 -22.25 12.97
CA THR A 141 -1.01 -23.08 11.98
C THR A 141 0.45 -23.35 12.36
N ARG A 142 0.65 -24.16 13.40
CA ARG A 142 1.90 -24.91 13.59
C ARG A 142 1.70 -26.35 14.07
N ALA A 143 0.54 -26.92 13.78
CA ALA A 143 0.23 -28.32 14.09
C ALA A 143 0.51 -29.29 12.92
N ASN A 144 0.78 -28.84 11.70
CA ASN A 144 1.05 -29.75 10.57
C ASN A 144 2.02 -29.15 9.55
N GLN A 145 3.32 -29.36 9.78
CA GLN A 145 4.34 -29.38 8.73
C GLN A 145 5.18 -30.63 8.99
N PRO A 146 4.93 -31.77 8.33
CA PRO A 146 5.94 -32.81 8.27
C PRO A 146 7.06 -32.33 7.35
N SER A 147 8.28 -32.36 7.90
CA SER A 147 9.54 -32.11 7.22
C SER A 147 9.66 -32.97 5.95
N ALA A 148 9.71 -32.33 4.78
CA ALA A 148 10.05 -33.00 3.54
C ALA A 148 11.57 -33.20 3.46
N THR A 149 12.02 -34.35 3.96
CA THR A 149 13.32 -34.93 3.61
C THR A 149 13.29 -35.43 2.18
N ALA A 150 14.39 -35.17 1.47
CA ALA A 150 14.64 -35.58 0.10
C ALA A 150 14.45 -37.10 -0.10
N LYS A 151 13.88 -37.48 -1.26
CA LYS A 151 14.28 -38.70 -1.99
C LYS A 151 13.84 -38.67 -3.45
N SER A 152 14.73 -39.24 -4.24
CA SER A 152 14.90 -39.32 -5.69
C SER A 152 13.99 -40.31 -6.40
N GLY A 153 13.67 -39.99 -7.67
CA GLY A 153 13.68 -40.91 -8.83
C GLY A 153 12.64 -42.04 -8.92
N VAL A 154 11.87 -42.08 -10.01
CA VAL A 154 11.86 -43.15 -11.03
C VAL A 154 10.82 -42.82 -12.11
N SER A 155 11.25 -43.00 -13.36
CA SER A 155 10.51 -42.86 -14.62
C SER A 155 9.59 -44.05 -14.89
N ARG A 156 8.47 -43.84 -15.60
CA ARG A 156 7.91 -44.80 -16.58
C ARG A 156 6.86 -44.15 -17.52
N LYS A 157 7.11 -44.27 -18.83
CA LYS A 157 6.14 -44.17 -19.96
C LYS A 157 5.07 -45.27 -19.81
N SER A 158 3.86 -45.26 -20.39
CA SER A 158 3.43 -45.02 -21.79
C SER A 158 1.90 -45.19 -21.90
N GLY A 159 1.25 -44.65 -22.94
CA GLY A 159 -0.03 -45.19 -23.43
C GLY A 159 -0.97 -44.19 -24.13
N ASP A 160 -0.98 -44.22 -25.46
CA ASP A 160 -1.88 -43.50 -26.39
C ASP A 160 -3.36 -43.87 -26.24
N ASN A 161 -4.28 -42.91 -26.44
CA ASN A 161 -5.20 -42.90 -27.60
C ASN A 161 -6.15 -41.68 -27.61
N THR A 162 -6.36 -41.18 -28.83
CA THR A 162 -7.06 -39.99 -29.34
C THR A 162 -8.61 -40.16 -29.33
N PRO A 163 -9.50 -39.18 -29.67
CA PRO A 163 -9.35 -38.22 -30.77
C PRO A 163 -9.81 -36.77 -30.61
N LYS A 164 -9.22 -35.95 -31.49
CA LYS A 164 -9.49 -34.55 -31.81
C LYS A 164 -10.94 -34.38 -32.29
N SER A 165 -11.70 -33.49 -31.66
CA SER A 165 -12.91 -32.92 -32.25
C SER A 165 -12.58 -31.61 -32.98
N GLN A 166 -13.11 -31.52 -34.19
CA GLN A 166 -12.90 -30.45 -35.16
C GLN A 166 -13.47 -29.13 -34.66
N ALA A 167 -12.66 -28.08 -34.76
CA ALA A 167 -13.10 -26.69 -34.61
C ALA A 167 -13.97 -26.30 -35.80
N GLN A 168 -15.27 -26.14 -35.57
CA GLN A 168 -16.14 -25.39 -36.49
C GLN A 168 -16.00 -23.90 -36.17
N SER A 169 -15.51 -23.17 -37.15
CA SER A 169 -15.46 -21.72 -37.21
C SER A 169 -16.87 -21.13 -37.21
N GLN A 170 -17.36 -20.74 -36.04
CA GLN A 170 -18.45 -19.78 -35.93
C GLN A 170 -17.85 -18.37 -35.81
N SER A 171 -18.26 -17.53 -36.75
CA SER A 171 -17.94 -16.11 -36.88
C SER A 171 -18.08 -15.35 -35.56
N GLN A 172 -17.00 -14.74 -35.10
CA GLN A 172 -17.01 -13.83 -33.96
C GLN A 172 -17.89 -12.62 -34.27
N PRO A 173 -18.88 -12.27 -33.42
CA PRO A 173 -19.43 -10.93 -33.45
C PRO A 173 -18.35 -9.96 -32.95
N GLY A 174 -18.21 -8.84 -33.66
CA GLY A 174 -17.14 -7.86 -33.47
C GLY A 174 -16.86 -7.55 -32.01
N ARG A 175 -15.59 -7.65 -31.62
CA ARG A 175 -15.10 -7.43 -30.26
C ARG A 175 -15.33 -5.95 -29.89
N GLN A 176 -16.51 -5.65 -29.36
CA GLN A 176 -16.81 -4.31 -28.84
C GLN A 176 -15.75 -3.96 -27.78
N ARG A 177 -15.18 -2.76 -27.93
CA ARG A 177 -14.11 -2.28 -27.05
C ARG A 177 -14.69 -2.21 -25.64
N ALA A 178 -14.11 -2.99 -24.72
CA ALA A 178 -14.61 -3.10 -23.35
C ALA A 178 -14.82 -1.71 -22.73
N THR A 179 -15.97 -1.48 -22.12
CA THR A 179 -16.26 -0.20 -21.48
C THR A 179 -15.34 0.01 -20.28
N LYS A 180 -15.19 1.26 -19.83
CA LYS A 180 -14.40 1.58 -18.63
C LYS A 180 -14.89 0.77 -17.41
N ALA A 181 -16.20 0.62 -17.28
CA ALA A 181 -16.84 -0.18 -16.24
C ALA A 181 -16.49 -1.68 -16.35
N ASP A 182 -16.47 -2.25 -17.56
CA ASP A 182 -16.06 -3.64 -17.77
C ASP A 182 -14.60 -3.88 -17.38
N LEU A 183 -13.73 -2.90 -17.66
CA LEU A 183 -12.32 -2.97 -17.29
C LEU A 183 -12.13 -2.85 -15.78
N GLU A 184 -12.84 -1.92 -15.13
CA GLU A 184 -12.86 -1.76 -13.68
C GLU A 184 -13.38 -3.02 -12.97
N ARG A 185 -14.44 -3.65 -13.49
CA ARG A 185 -14.97 -4.91 -12.97
C ARG A 185 -13.97 -6.06 -13.10
N ARG A 186 -13.29 -6.18 -14.24
CA ARG A 186 -12.22 -7.17 -14.43
C ARG A 186 -11.04 -6.92 -13.48
N ASN A 187 -10.69 -5.67 -13.24
CA ASN A 187 -9.61 -5.31 -12.32
C ASN A 187 -10.02 -5.56 -10.86
N ALA A 188 -11.25 -5.23 -10.47
CA ALA A 188 -11.79 -5.53 -9.15
C ALA A 188 -11.75 -7.04 -8.86
N ARG A 189 -12.14 -7.88 -9.83
CA ARG A 189 -12.08 -9.34 -9.69
C ARG A 189 -10.65 -9.86 -9.49
N LYS A 190 -9.66 -9.26 -10.15
CA LYS A 190 -8.24 -9.61 -9.98
C LYS A 190 -7.67 -9.20 -8.61
N LEU A 191 -8.19 -8.12 -8.02
CA LEU A 191 -7.67 -7.53 -6.78
C LEU A 191 -8.39 -8.07 -5.54
N LEU A 192 -9.71 -8.25 -5.61
CA LEU A 192 -10.56 -8.66 -4.48
C LEU A 192 -10.83 -10.17 -4.43
N GLY A 193 -10.65 -10.90 -5.54
CA GLY A 193 -10.94 -12.35 -5.59
C GLY A 193 -12.43 -12.63 -5.36
N GLU A 194 -12.72 -13.48 -4.37
CA GLU A 194 -14.09 -13.91 -4.02
C GLU A 194 -14.96 -12.76 -3.51
N LEU A 195 -14.37 -11.81 -2.78
CA LEU A 195 -15.04 -10.60 -2.27
C LEU A 195 -15.57 -9.68 -3.39
N CYS A 196 -15.15 -9.90 -4.63
CA CYS A 196 -15.69 -9.16 -5.78
C CYS A 196 -17.18 -9.47 -5.99
N VAL A 197 -17.63 -10.70 -5.68
CA VAL A 197 -19.05 -11.08 -5.81
C VAL A 197 -19.89 -10.29 -4.81
N ASP A 198 -19.41 -10.17 -3.57
CA ASP A 198 -20.07 -9.42 -2.51
C ASP A 198 -20.15 -7.93 -2.86
N LYS A 199 -19.07 -7.36 -3.42
CA LYS A 199 -19.07 -5.98 -3.91
C LYS A 199 -20.18 -5.74 -4.94
N GLU A 200 -20.27 -6.60 -5.96
CA GLU A 200 -21.28 -6.49 -7.00
C GLU A 200 -22.70 -6.67 -6.45
N TYR A 201 -22.87 -7.57 -5.48
CA TYR A 201 -24.16 -7.77 -4.81
C TYR A 201 -24.58 -6.52 -4.04
N LEU A 202 -23.69 -5.93 -3.24
CA LEU A 202 -23.97 -4.74 -2.45
C LEU A 202 -24.24 -3.50 -3.32
N GLU A 203 -23.50 -3.33 -4.42
CA GLU A 203 -23.77 -2.26 -5.39
C GLU A 203 -25.15 -2.39 -6.03
N LYS A 204 -25.56 -3.62 -6.38
CA LYS A 204 -26.91 -3.88 -6.91
C LYS A 204 -28.00 -3.69 -5.85
N LEU A 205 -27.73 -4.11 -4.62
CA LEU A 205 -28.64 -3.95 -3.49
C LEU A 205 -28.95 -2.47 -3.25
N LEU A 206 -27.93 -1.61 -3.29
CA LEU A 206 -28.09 -0.15 -3.15
C LEU A 206 -28.91 0.50 -4.27
N LEU A 207 -28.94 -0.12 -5.46
CA LEU A 207 -29.73 0.34 -6.60
C LEU A 207 -31.16 -0.21 -6.60
N HIS A 208 -31.49 -1.12 -5.69
CA HIS A 208 -32.79 -1.80 -5.70
C HIS A 208 -33.91 -0.85 -5.25
N PRO A 209 -35.01 -0.73 -6.03
CA PRO A 209 -36.08 0.24 -5.75
C PRO A 209 -36.77 0.01 -4.39
N ASP A 210 -36.84 -1.24 -3.92
CA ASP A 210 -37.43 -1.56 -2.62
C ASP A 210 -36.57 -1.11 -1.44
N LEU A 211 -35.25 -1.02 -1.64
CA LEU A 211 -34.33 -0.50 -0.62
C LEU A 211 -34.42 1.03 -0.51
N ILE A 212 -34.73 1.71 -1.63
CA ILE A 212 -34.82 3.17 -1.70
C ILE A 212 -36.15 3.69 -1.09
N ARG A 213 -37.21 2.86 -1.11
CA ARG A 213 -38.58 3.26 -0.72
C ARG A 213 -38.94 3.02 0.75
N ALA A 214 -38.09 2.38 1.53
CA ALA A 214 -38.46 1.93 2.86
C ALA A 214 -37.77 2.78 3.94
N ASP A 215 -38.56 3.42 4.81
CA ASP A 215 -38.14 4.64 5.53
C ASP A 215 -37.66 4.45 6.99
N THR A 216 -37.63 3.24 7.57
CA THR A 216 -37.29 3.10 9.01
C THR A 216 -36.24 2.05 9.36
N ASN A 217 -36.27 0.86 8.76
CA ASN A 217 -35.25 -0.19 9.01
C ASN A 217 -34.20 -0.28 7.88
N THR A 218 -34.50 0.33 6.75
CA THR A 218 -33.74 0.24 5.50
C THR A 218 -32.63 1.27 5.42
N GLU A 219 -32.77 2.40 6.12
CA GLU A 219 -31.69 3.38 6.27
C GLU A 219 -30.45 2.74 6.89
N ASN A 220 -30.63 1.91 7.93
CA ASN A 220 -29.56 1.14 8.57
C ASN A 220 -28.93 0.11 7.61
N ILE A 221 -29.74 -0.63 6.86
CA ILE A 221 -29.25 -1.60 5.87
C ILE A 221 -28.50 -0.89 4.74
N SER A 222 -29.01 0.25 4.26
CA SER A 222 -28.36 1.06 3.23
C SER A 222 -27.03 1.65 3.74
N ALA A 223 -26.97 2.07 5.00
CA ALA A 223 -25.77 2.61 5.63
C ALA A 223 -24.70 1.52 5.74
N LEU A 224 -25.06 0.34 6.25
CA LEU A 224 -24.17 -0.82 6.33
C LEU A 224 -23.69 -1.26 4.94
N ALA A 225 -24.57 -1.31 3.94
CA ALA A 225 -24.20 -1.65 2.57
C ALA A 225 -23.24 -0.60 1.96
N LYS A 226 -23.46 0.69 2.19
CA LYS A 226 -22.55 1.77 1.77
C LYS A 226 -21.19 1.65 2.46
N GLU A 227 -21.17 1.36 3.76
CA GLU A 227 -19.95 1.17 4.52
C GLU A 227 -19.16 -0.06 4.02
N ALA A 228 -19.85 -1.17 3.77
CA ALA A 228 -19.24 -2.38 3.22
C ALA A 228 -18.67 -2.16 1.81
N VAL A 229 -19.38 -1.44 0.94
CA VAL A 229 -18.86 -1.05 -0.38
C VAL A 229 -17.65 -0.12 -0.24
N CYS A 230 -17.69 0.84 0.69
CA CYS A 230 -16.56 1.72 1.00
C CYS A 230 -15.33 0.91 1.46
N PHE A 231 -15.53 -0.07 2.35
CA PHE A 231 -14.48 -0.99 2.80
C PHE A 231 -13.89 -1.77 1.62
N LEU A 232 -14.72 -2.37 0.77
CA LEU A 232 -14.25 -3.14 -0.40
C LEU A 232 -13.51 -2.26 -1.41
N ASN A 233 -13.95 -1.00 -1.61
CA ASN A 233 -13.24 -0.03 -2.44
C ASN A 233 -11.87 0.34 -1.85
N LYS A 234 -11.79 0.62 -0.55
CA LYS A 234 -10.51 0.88 0.15
C LYS A 234 -9.57 -0.33 0.04
N ARG A 235 -10.09 -1.54 0.23
CA ARG A 235 -9.32 -2.80 0.08
C ARG A 235 -8.84 -3.01 -1.36
N GLN A 236 -9.66 -2.69 -2.35
CA GLN A 236 -9.27 -2.75 -3.76
C GLN A 236 -8.12 -1.78 -4.07
N GLU A 237 -8.19 -0.54 -3.59
CA GLU A 237 -7.13 0.46 -3.78
C GLU A 237 -5.84 0.07 -3.05
N PHE A 238 -5.95 -0.51 -1.84
CA PHE A 238 -4.82 -1.09 -1.13
C PHE A 238 -4.07 -2.14 -1.98
N TRP A 239 -4.80 -3.12 -2.54
CA TRP A 239 -4.17 -4.13 -3.39
C TRP A 239 -3.62 -3.57 -4.70
N ARG A 240 -4.24 -2.52 -5.25
CA ARG A 240 -3.73 -1.83 -6.44
C ARG A 240 -2.39 -1.16 -6.19
N GLN A 241 -2.21 -0.58 -5.01
CA GLN A 241 -0.94 -0.01 -4.58
C GLN A 241 0.11 -1.09 -4.32
N GLN A 242 -0.28 -2.23 -3.72
CA GLN A 242 0.63 -3.35 -3.53
C GLN A 242 0.97 -4.06 -4.83
N ARG A 243 0.06 -4.23 -5.81
CA ARG A 243 0.29 -4.92 -7.08
C ARG A 243 -0.40 -4.11 -8.19
N PRO A 244 0.29 -3.17 -8.86
CA PRO A 244 -0.27 -2.46 -10.00
C PRO A 244 -0.80 -3.47 -11.02
N CYS A 245 -1.99 -3.25 -11.59
CA CYS A 245 -2.63 -4.24 -12.48
C CYS A 245 -1.78 -4.62 -13.71
N THR A 246 -0.78 -3.80 -14.05
CA THR A 246 0.24 -4.04 -15.09
C THR A 246 1.28 -5.11 -14.71
N ALA A 247 1.44 -5.40 -13.42
CA ALA A 247 2.38 -6.38 -12.89
C ALA A 247 1.73 -7.73 -12.52
N LEU A 248 0.42 -7.90 -12.73
CA LEU A 248 -0.31 -9.14 -12.44
C LEU A 248 -0.24 -10.12 -13.62
N PRO A 249 0.30 -11.34 -13.46
CA PRO A 249 0.28 -12.36 -14.51
C PRO A 249 -1.16 -12.68 -14.94
N ASN A 250 -1.36 -13.08 -16.19
CA ASN A 250 -2.65 -13.54 -16.68
C ASN A 250 -3.12 -14.74 -15.83
N HIS A 251 -4.34 -14.65 -15.28
CA HIS A 251 -4.96 -15.58 -14.32
C HIS A 251 -5.13 -17.05 -14.81
N LYS A 252 -4.60 -17.37 -16.00
CA LYS A 252 -4.65 -18.73 -16.55
C LYS A 252 -3.53 -19.63 -16.03
N ASN A 253 -2.42 -19.09 -15.51
CA ASN A 253 -1.22 -19.86 -15.16
C ASN A 253 -0.66 -19.57 -13.75
N LEU A 254 -1.45 -19.03 -12.82
CA LEU A 254 -0.98 -18.85 -11.44
C LEU A 254 -1.20 -20.16 -10.65
N PRO A 255 -0.14 -20.77 -10.08
CA PRO A 255 -0.33 -21.83 -9.09
C PRO A 255 -1.11 -21.25 -7.91
N ASN A 256 -1.98 -22.07 -7.30
CA ASN A 256 -2.87 -21.72 -6.18
C ASN A 256 -2.17 -21.12 -4.94
N ASP A 257 -0.84 -20.99 -4.95
CA ASP A 257 -0.01 -20.43 -3.88
C ASP A 257 0.32 -18.94 -4.04
N ALA A 258 -0.11 -18.28 -5.14
CA ALA A 258 0.23 -16.87 -5.40
C ALA A 258 -0.62 -15.84 -4.62
N ILE A 259 -1.66 -16.34 -3.94
CA ILE A 259 -2.49 -15.61 -2.98
C ILE A 259 -2.10 -16.16 -1.61
N PRO A 260 -1.78 -15.30 -0.62
CA PRO A 260 -1.55 -15.79 0.73
C PRO A 260 -2.79 -16.54 1.23
N LYS A 261 -2.62 -17.81 1.63
CA LYS A 261 -3.68 -18.73 2.07
C LYS A 261 -4.25 -18.40 3.45
N TRP A 262 -4.51 -17.12 3.75
CA TRP A 262 -5.14 -16.68 5.00
C TRP A 262 -6.51 -16.04 4.74
N PHE A 263 -7.34 -16.79 4.02
CA PHE A 263 -8.80 -16.76 4.11
C PHE A 263 -9.26 -18.22 4.12
#